data_AF-A0A8H2XDB3-F1
#
_entry.id   AF-A0A8H2XDB3-F1
#
_cell.length_a   1.000
_cell.length_b   1.000
_cell.length_c   1.000
_cell.angle_alpha   90.00
_cell.angle_beta   90.00
_cell.angle_gamma   90.00
#
_symmetry.space_group_name_H-M   'P 1'
#
loop_
_entity.id
_entity.type
_entity.pdbx_description
1 polymer ?
#
loop_
_entity_poly.entity_id
_entity_poly.type
_entity_poly.pdbx_seq_one_letter_code
_entity_poly.pdbx_strand_id
1 'polypeptide(L)'
;MRIRTIHKNVPLLVAKPHILPALESAGIRTTHDVLFTPLSDLLTHLSNAQDILTTDIIQLQDEIALACAVPGARGDQLLEKEESVMQTMKPDTFAPLGIESVDELLGETLYGPYVVEISGTPGSGKSTIAMQVVLQRLAHDMDASALWADCSGDFSGERARRMCQTLGLDETTTTSVLSRLQVILAFEMDEFQNALDSIEASLSEAPDASLRYITINPITPLLAGQITGSSSQGHATMTSVMRQLARIAEDHKLTVLVCSTPRSTN
;
A
#
# COMPACT_ATOMS: atom_id res chain seq x y z
N MET A 1 -8.52 1.44 7.56
CA MET A 1 -9.26 2.51 8.28
C MET A 1 -8.99 3.87 7.62
N ARG A 2 -10.01 4.52 7.03
CA ARG A 2 -9.90 5.87 6.45
C ARG A 2 -9.73 6.87 7.59
N ILE A 3 -8.49 7.32 7.83
CA ILE A 3 -8.14 8.29 8.88
C ILE A 3 -8.82 9.66 8.66
N ARG A 4 -9.50 9.87 7.52
CA ARG A 4 -10.02 11.17 7.09
C ARG A 4 -11.51 11.42 7.41
N THR A 5 -12.23 10.49 8.03
CA THR A 5 -13.67 10.66 8.32
C THR A 5 -14.10 10.03 9.65
N ILE A 6 -15.09 10.64 10.32
CA ILE A 6 -15.81 10.04 11.45
C ILE A 6 -16.53 8.76 11.00
N HIS A 7 -16.51 7.71 11.81
CA HIS A 7 -17.25 6.47 11.56
C HIS A 7 -18.77 6.74 11.61
N LYS A 8 -19.41 6.79 10.43
CA LYS A 8 -20.79 7.30 10.30
C LYS A 8 -21.88 6.29 10.71
N ASN A 9 -21.55 5.00 10.73
CA ASN A 9 -22.52 3.91 10.94
C ASN A 9 -22.61 3.47 12.42
N VAL A 10 -22.49 4.41 13.36
CA VAL A 10 -22.67 4.12 14.79
C VAL A 10 -24.12 4.44 15.21
N PRO A 11 -24.73 3.65 16.13
CA PRO A 11 -26.14 3.77 16.51
C PRO A 11 -26.60 5.20 16.82
N LEU A 12 -25.78 5.98 17.53
CA LEU A 12 -26.12 7.35 17.89
C LEU A 12 -26.19 8.28 16.68
N LEU A 13 -25.26 8.19 15.73
CA LEU A 13 -25.30 9.04 14.53
C LEU A 13 -26.45 8.67 13.59
N VAL A 14 -26.93 7.41 13.66
CA VAL A 14 -28.15 7.00 12.97
C VAL A 14 -29.39 7.57 13.66
N ALA A 15 -29.43 7.58 15.00
CA ALA A 15 -30.56 8.09 15.79
C ALA A 15 -30.62 9.63 15.85
N LYS A 16 -29.46 10.29 15.83
CA LYS A 16 -29.27 11.74 15.96
C LYS A 16 -28.33 12.26 14.85
N PRO A 17 -28.80 12.31 13.59
CA PRO A 17 -27.95 12.64 12.44
C PRO A 17 -27.42 14.07 12.45
N HIS A 18 -28.02 14.99 13.21
CA HIS A 18 -27.57 16.38 13.35
C HIS A 18 -26.24 16.54 14.10
N ILE A 19 -25.82 15.53 14.86
CA ILE A 19 -24.55 15.55 15.60
C ILE A 19 -23.36 15.59 14.63
N LEU A 20 -23.42 14.86 13.52
CA LEU A 20 -22.29 14.78 12.58
C LEU A 20 -21.98 16.14 11.91
N PRO A 21 -22.95 16.86 11.32
CA PRO A 21 -22.72 18.22 10.82
C PRO A 21 -22.24 19.21 11.89
N ALA A 22 -22.69 19.06 13.14
CA ALA A 22 -22.26 19.92 14.24
C ALA A 22 -20.77 19.71 14.57
N LEU A 23 -20.32 18.44 14.63
CA LEU A 23 -18.91 18.09 14.80
C LEU A 23 -18.07 18.63 13.64
N GLU A 24 -18.51 18.43 12.39
CA GLU A 24 -17.79 18.90 11.20
C GLU A 24 -17.65 20.43 11.16
N SER A 25 -18.71 21.14 11.55
CA SER A 25 -18.73 22.62 11.66
C SER A 25 -17.84 23.12 12.79
N ALA A 26 -17.68 22.33 13.83
CA ALA A 26 -16.81 22.59 14.97
C ALA A 26 -15.35 22.17 14.74
N GLY A 27 -15.01 21.71 13.53
CA GLY A 27 -13.64 21.31 13.15
C GLY A 27 -13.26 19.88 13.51
N ILE A 28 -14.17 19.10 14.09
CA ILE A 28 -13.98 17.70 14.47
C ILE A 28 -14.41 16.83 13.28
N ARG A 29 -13.44 16.29 12.54
CA ARG A 29 -13.70 15.66 11.22
C ARG A 29 -13.33 14.20 11.15
N THR A 30 -12.59 13.71 12.14
CA THR A 30 -12.09 12.34 12.14
C THR A 30 -12.52 11.58 13.39
N THR A 31 -12.57 10.26 13.25
CA THR A 31 -12.75 9.35 14.39
C THR A 31 -11.68 9.59 15.47
N HIS A 32 -10.45 9.93 15.08
CA HIS A 32 -9.39 10.27 16.01
C HIS A 32 -9.73 11.53 16.82
N ASP A 33 -10.24 12.58 16.17
CA ASP A 33 -10.63 13.82 16.85
C ASP A 33 -11.72 13.53 17.91
N VAL A 34 -12.70 12.69 17.57
CA VAL A 34 -13.76 12.32 18.52
C VAL A 34 -13.23 11.51 19.70
N LEU A 35 -12.31 10.56 19.46
CA LEU A 35 -11.80 9.67 20.51
C LEU A 35 -10.73 10.30 21.42
N PHE A 36 -9.88 11.16 20.87
CA PHE A 36 -8.66 11.63 21.55
C PHE A 36 -8.68 13.12 21.91
N THR A 37 -9.71 13.87 21.51
CA THR A 37 -9.94 15.21 22.05
C THR A 37 -10.59 15.09 23.44
N PRO A 38 -10.08 15.80 24.46
CA PRO A 38 -10.71 15.80 25.79
C PRO A 38 -12.19 16.17 25.71
N LEU A 39 -13.03 15.50 26.49
CA LEU A 39 -14.48 15.73 26.49
C LEU A 39 -14.83 17.20 26.75
N SER A 40 -14.11 17.88 27.65
CA SER A 40 -14.27 19.33 27.91
C SER A 40 -14.14 20.16 26.65
N ASP A 41 -13.17 19.81 25.80
CA ASP A 41 -12.83 20.57 24.62
C ASP A 41 -13.85 20.29 23.53
N LEU A 42 -14.28 19.04 23.36
CA LEU A 42 -15.38 18.67 22.46
C LEU A 42 -16.67 19.45 22.81
N LEU A 43 -17.05 19.48 24.09
CA LEU A 43 -18.24 20.22 24.54
C LEU A 43 -18.09 21.73 24.34
N THR A 44 -16.88 22.27 24.51
CA THR A 44 -16.61 23.69 24.26
C THR A 44 -16.78 24.03 22.78
N HIS A 45 -16.26 23.19 21.89
CA HIS A 45 -16.42 23.35 20.44
C HIS A 45 -17.88 23.19 19.98
N LEU A 46 -18.68 22.39 20.69
CA LEU A 46 -20.10 22.15 20.42
C LEU A 46 -21.05 23.06 21.21
N SER A 47 -20.54 24.07 21.91
CA SER A 47 -21.33 24.95 22.79
C SER A 47 -22.50 25.67 22.10
N ASN A 48 -22.42 25.87 20.78
CA ASN A 48 -23.46 26.50 19.98
C ASN A 48 -24.43 25.50 19.33
N ALA A 49 -24.18 24.19 19.45
CA ALA A 49 -25.03 23.17 18.86
C ALA A 49 -26.27 22.95 19.74
N GLN A 50 -27.45 23.08 19.15
CA GLN A 50 -28.70 22.76 19.82
C GLN A 50 -28.92 21.25 19.87
N ASP A 51 -29.56 20.77 20.94
CA ASP A 51 -29.96 19.36 21.12
C ASP A 51 -28.81 18.34 21.08
N ILE A 52 -27.63 18.72 21.57
CA ILE A 52 -26.50 17.80 21.81
C ILE A 52 -26.16 17.83 23.30
N LEU A 53 -26.41 16.70 23.97
CA LEU A 53 -26.12 16.55 25.40
C LEU A 53 -24.71 16.01 25.63
N THR A 54 -24.15 16.26 26.80
CA THR A 54 -22.89 15.63 27.22
C THR A 54 -22.94 14.11 27.15
N THR A 55 -24.08 13.52 27.50
CA THR A 55 -24.31 12.07 27.41
C THR A 55 -24.28 11.57 25.98
N ASP A 56 -24.68 12.38 25.00
CA ASP A 56 -24.62 12.03 23.59
C ASP A 56 -23.15 11.93 23.15
N ILE A 57 -22.30 12.86 23.56
CA ILE A 57 -20.88 12.83 23.20
C ILE A 57 -20.15 11.66 23.86
N ILE A 58 -20.45 11.35 25.12
CA ILE A 58 -19.90 10.17 25.79
C ILE A 58 -20.34 8.89 25.07
N GLN A 59 -21.64 8.74 24.78
CA GLN A 59 -22.15 7.59 24.05
C GLN A 59 -21.52 7.48 22.65
N LEU A 60 -21.32 8.60 21.96
CA LEU A 60 -20.65 8.64 20.67
C LEU A 60 -19.22 8.11 20.77
N GLN A 61 -18.47 8.57 21.78
CA GLN A 61 -17.10 8.11 22.03
C GLN A 61 -17.06 6.61 22.30
N ASP A 62 -17.96 6.09 23.14
CA ASP A 62 -18.03 4.66 23.43
C ASP A 62 -18.37 3.82 22.19
N GLU A 63 -19.36 4.24 21.42
CA GLU A 63 -19.77 3.53 20.20
C GLU A 63 -18.69 3.57 19.12
N ILE A 64 -18.01 4.71 18.94
CA ILE A 64 -16.89 4.84 18.01
C ILE A 64 -15.69 4.03 18.50
N ALA A 65 -15.39 4.05 19.80
CA ALA A 65 -14.30 3.28 20.39
C ALA A 65 -14.54 1.78 20.18
N LEU A 66 -15.77 1.31 20.38
CA LEU A 66 -16.16 -0.06 20.13
C LEU A 66 -16.10 -0.40 18.63
N ALA A 67 -16.57 0.48 17.74
CA ALA A 67 -16.49 0.28 16.30
C ALA A 67 -15.03 0.26 15.78
N CYS A 68 -14.12 0.94 16.49
CA CYS A 68 -12.69 0.96 16.20
C CYS A 68 -11.90 -0.12 16.96
N ALA A 69 -12.52 -0.79 17.93
CA ALA A 69 -11.87 -1.83 18.70
C ALA A 69 -11.62 -3.03 17.78
N VAL A 70 -10.36 -3.42 17.67
CA VAL A 70 -9.99 -4.67 17.02
C VAL A 70 -10.06 -5.76 18.08
N PRO A 71 -10.85 -6.84 17.88
CA PRO A 71 -10.88 -7.93 18.84
C PRO A 71 -9.48 -8.52 18.98
N GLY A 72 -9.08 -8.86 20.21
CA GLY A 72 -7.84 -9.57 20.44
C GLY A 72 -7.86 -10.91 19.69
N ALA A 73 -6.83 -11.15 18.88
CA ALA A 73 -6.65 -12.43 18.19
C ALA A 73 -5.61 -13.26 18.93
N ARG A 74 -5.80 -14.58 18.97
CA ARG A 74 -4.76 -15.48 19.46
C ARG A 74 -3.67 -15.60 18.40
N GLY A 75 -2.41 -15.74 18.84
CA GLY A 75 -1.26 -15.83 17.93
C GLY A 75 -1.30 -17.03 16.99
N ASP A 76 -1.86 -18.16 17.43
CA ASP A 76 -2.03 -19.36 16.59
C ASP A 76 -3.03 -19.14 15.45
N GLN A 77 -4.13 -18.41 15.70
CA GLN A 77 -5.08 -18.05 14.66
C GLN A 77 -4.49 -17.05 13.65
N LEU A 78 -3.63 -16.14 14.11
CA LEU A 78 -2.92 -15.22 13.22
C LEU A 78 -1.91 -15.96 12.35
N LEU A 79 -1.15 -16.91 12.91
CA LEU A 79 -0.22 -17.74 12.17
C LEU A 79 -0.93 -18.54 11.07
N GLU A 80 -2.02 -19.24 11.39
CA GLU A 80 -2.81 -20.00 10.41
C GLU A 80 -3.36 -19.11 9.28
N LYS A 81 -3.80 -17.90 9.63
CA LYS A 81 -4.21 -16.89 8.66
C LYS A 81 -3.05 -16.44 7.76
N GLU A 82 -1.88 -16.17 8.31
CA GLU A 82 -0.70 -15.77 7.52
C GLU A 82 -0.23 -16.90 6.61
N GLU A 83 -0.13 -18.14 7.13
CA GLU A 83 0.24 -19.32 6.35
C GLU A 83 -0.73 -19.57 5.18
N SER A 84 -2.04 -19.45 5.41
CA SER A 84 -3.05 -19.61 4.33
C SER A 84 -2.92 -18.55 3.24
N VAL A 85 -2.60 -17.30 3.62
CA VAL A 85 -2.36 -16.22 2.65
C VAL A 85 -1.08 -16.48 1.86
N MET A 86 0.00 -16.88 2.55
CA MET A 86 1.28 -17.20 1.90
C MET A 86 1.15 -18.36 0.93
N GLN A 87 0.42 -19.43 1.29
CA GLN A 87 0.18 -20.57 0.40
C GLN A 87 -0.57 -20.15 -0.89
N THR A 88 -1.46 -19.17 -0.78
CA THR A 88 -2.21 -18.64 -1.93
C THR A 88 -1.30 -17.81 -2.83
N MET A 89 -0.41 -16.99 -2.26
CA MET A 89 0.44 -16.09 -3.03
C MET A 89 1.66 -16.79 -3.62
N LYS A 90 2.26 -17.74 -2.90
CA LYS A 90 3.43 -18.51 -3.31
C LYS A 90 3.07 -20.01 -3.28
N PRO A 91 2.38 -20.53 -4.31
CA PRO A 91 2.14 -21.96 -4.41
C PRO A 91 3.49 -22.70 -4.49
N ASP A 92 3.55 -23.94 -4.00
CA ASP A 92 4.78 -24.76 -3.96
C ASP A 92 5.49 -24.93 -5.31
N THR A 93 4.76 -24.70 -6.40
CA THR A 93 5.27 -24.72 -7.78
C THR A 93 6.08 -23.49 -8.17
N PHE A 94 6.15 -22.48 -7.30
CA PHE A 94 6.80 -21.21 -7.57
C PHE A 94 8.31 -21.28 -7.29
N ALA A 95 9.13 -20.99 -8.31
CA ALA A 95 10.58 -21.07 -8.19
C ALA A 95 11.19 -19.81 -7.52
N PRO A 96 12.23 -19.97 -6.69
CA PRO A 96 13.03 -18.85 -6.16
C PRO A 96 13.72 -18.04 -7.27
N LEU A 97 14.34 -16.90 -6.91
CA LEU A 97 15.10 -16.01 -7.80
C LEU A 97 16.20 -16.72 -8.62
N GLY A 98 16.62 -17.92 -8.22
CA GLY A 98 17.68 -18.66 -8.89
C GLY A 98 19.07 -18.13 -8.54
N ILE A 99 19.17 -17.35 -7.47
CA ILE A 99 20.41 -16.85 -6.89
C ILE A 99 20.42 -17.34 -5.45
N GLU A 100 21.09 -18.47 -5.20
CA GLU A 100 21.07 -19.20 -3.92
C GLU A 100 21.27 -18.27 -2.71
N SER A 101 22.27 -17.39 -2.73
CA SER A 101 22.54 -16.47 -1.63
C SER A 101 21.40 -15.45 -1.37
N VAL A 102 20.66 -15.07 -2.42
CA VAL A 102 19.53 -14.13 -2.31
C VAL A 102 18.27 -14.89 -1.88
N ASP A 103 18.08 -16.10 -2.39
CA ASP A 103 16.95 -16.96 -2.05
C ASP A 103 17.01 -17.42 -0.59
N GLU A 104 18.20 -17.79 -0.10
CA GLU A 104 18.42 -18.10 1.32
C GLU A 104 18.18 -16.88 2.22
N LEU A 105 18.55 -15.68 1.76
CA LEU A 105 18.41 -14.46 2.54
C LEU A 105 16.98 -13.94 2.59
N LEU A 106 16.30 -13.90 1.45
CA LEU A 106 15.00 -13.26 1.30
C LEU A 106 13.84 -14.25 1.44
N GLY A 107 14.10 -15.56 1.28
CA GLY A 107 13.12 -16.62 1.46
C GLY A 107 11.79 -16.31 0.77
N GLU A 108 10.73 -16.16 1.55
CA GLU A 108 9.38 -15.91 1.05
C GLU A 108 8.99 -14.43 1.03
N THR A 109 9.86 -13.55 1.52
CA THR A 109 9.55 -12.11 1.72
C THR A 109 9.19 -11.41 0.42
N LEU A 110 9.73 -11.85 -0.72
CA LEU A 110 9.45 -11.29 -2.03
C LEU A 110 8.13 -11.74 -2.66
N TYR A 111 7.38 -12.61 -1.98
CA TYR A 111 6.20 -13.29 -2.54
C TYR A 111 4.97 -13.19 -1.63
N GLY A 112 5.07 -12.50 -0.50
CA GLY A 112 3.96 -12.27 0.41
C GLY A 112 3.24 -10.93 0.18
N PRO A 113 2.15 -10.67 0.93
CA PRO A 113 1.32 -9.47 0.81
C PRO A 113 1.99 -8.26 1.48
N TYR A 114 3.23 -7.99 1.11
CA TYR A 114 4.11 -7.04 1.78
C TYR A 114 4.57 -5.92 0.85
N VAL A 115 4.98 -4.82 1.47
CA VAL A 115 5.83 -3.82 0.83
C VAL A 115 7.28 -4.17 1.13
N VAL A 116 8.07 -4.44 0.10
CA VAL A 116 9.50 -4.73 0.22
C VAL A 116 10.29 -3.57 -0.37
N GLU A 117 11.12 -2.94 0.46
CA GLU A 117 12.04 -1.90 0.01
C GLU A 117 13.40 -2.49 -0.38
N ILE A 118 13.84 -2.21 -1.60
CA ILE A 118 15.18 -2.51 -2.10
C ILE A 118 15.95 -1.19 -2.19
N SER A 119 16.81 -0.93 -1.20
CA SER A 119 17.58 0.31 -1.09
C SER A 119 19.07 0.08 -1.35
N GLY A 120 19.75 1.10 -1.87
CA GLY A 120 21.18 1.00 -2.20
C GLY A 120 21.67 2.11 -3.12
N THR A 121 22.99 2.20 -3.29
CA THR A 121 23.65 3.23 -4.13
C THR A 121 23.25 3.11 -5.61
N PRO A 122 23.39 4.18 -6.41
CA PRO A 122 23.20 4.08 -7.87
C PRO A 122 24.04 2.95 -8.47
N GLY A 123 23.46 2.17 -9.38
CA GLY A 123 24.14 1.05 -10.03
C GLY A 123 24.24 -0.25 -9.21
N SER A 124 23.73 -0.31 -7.97
CA SER A 124 23.80 -1.51 -7.12
C SER A 124 22.89 -2.68 -7.55
N GLY A 125 22.24 -2.61 -8.71
CA GLY A 125 21.39 -3.69 -9.24
C GLY A 125 19.94 -3.75 -8.73
N LYS A 126 19.45 -2.76 -7.97
CA LYS A 126 18.09 -2.74 -7.40
C LYS A 126 16.99 -3.04 -8.42
N SER A 127 16.98 -2.27 -9.52
CA SER A 127 15.99 -2.42 -10.59
C SER A 127 16.13 -3.76 -11.31
N THR A 128 17.34 -4.32 -11.37
CA THR A 128 17.58 -5.66 -11.95
C THR A 128 16.96 -6.74 -11.08
N ILE A 129 17.18 -6.69 -9.76
CA ILE A 129 16.57 -7.63 -8.81
C ILE A 129 15.04 -7.53 -8.89
N ALA A 130 14.48 -6.33 -8.78
CA ALA A 130 13.03 -6.12 -8.86
C ALA A 130 12.43 -6.66 -10.17
N MET A 131 13.08 -6.38 -11.30
CA MET A 131 12.64 -6.89 -12.60
C MET A 131 12.75 -8.42 -12.68
N GLN A 132 13.79 -9.03 -12.12
CA GLN A 132 13.96 -10.48 -12.13
C GLN A 132 12.87 -11.18 -11.31
N VAL A 133 12.54 -10.65 -10.13
CA VAL A 133 11.40 -11.15 -9.31
C VAL A 133 10.11 -11.15 -10.13
N VAL A 134 9.80 -10.02 -10.76
CA VAL A 134 8.56 -9.85 -11.53
C VAL A 134 8.52 -10.78 -12.74
N LEU A 135 9.59 -10.82 -13.55
CA LEU A 135 9.62 -11.66 -14.75
C LEU A 135 9.52 -13.15 -14.41
N GLN A 136 10.15 -13.60 -13.33
CA GLN A 136 10.00 -14.97 -12.87
C GLN A 136 8.58 -15.27 -12.42
N ARG A 137 7.92 -14.34 -11.70
CA ARG A 137 6.51 -14.52 -11.37
C ARG A 137 5.67 -14.76 -12.60
N LEU A 138 5.79 -13.86 -13.57
CA LEU A 138 4.99 -13.94 -14.79
C LEU A 138 5.35 -15.20 -15.60
N ALA A 139 6.59 -15.67 -15.58
CA ALA A 139 6.98 -16.89 -16.29
C ALA A 139 6.35 -18.17 -15.69
N HIS A 140 6.15 -18.20 -14.37
CA HIS A 140 5.61 -19.37 -13.66
C HIS A 140 4.09 -19.36 -13.50
N ASP A 141 3.46 -18.19 -13.56
CA ASP A 141 2.02 -18.01 -13.39
C ASP A 141 1.48 -17.27 -14.62
N MET A 142 0.78 -18.00 -15.50
CA MET A 142 0.28 -17.47 -16.78
C MET A 142 -0.87 -16.47 -16.61
N ASP A 143 -1.58 -16.56 -15.48
CA ASP A 143 -2.68 -15.64 -15.20
C ASP A 143 -2.14 -14.35 -14.59
N ALA A 144 -1.05 -14.42 -13.80
CA ALA A 144 -0.46 -13.27 -13.13
C ALA A 144 -0.18 -12.08 -14.07
N SER A 145 -0.36 -10.88 -13.56
CA SER A 145 0.10 -9.65 -14.19
C SER A 145 0.91 -8.82 -13.21
N ALA A 146 1.68 -7.88 -13.74
CA ALA A 146 2.49 -6.98 -12.93
C ALA A 146 2.41 -5.56 -13.48
N LEU A 147 2.53 -4.60 -12.58
CA LEU A 147 2.62 -3.19 -12.91
C LEU A 147 3.99 -2.65 -12.52
N TRP A 148 4.63 -1.92 -13.43
CA TRP A 148 5.86 -1.20 -13.22
C TRP A 148 5.61 0.31 -13.31
N ALA A 149 5.63 0.99 -12.18
CA ALA A 149 5.68 2.45 -12.11
C ALA A 149 7.12 2.93 -12.27
N ASP A 150 7.44 3.44 -13.46
CA ASP A 150 8.72 4.05 -13.77
C ASP A 150 8.69 5.54 -13.42
N CYS A 151 9.44 5.89 -12.38
CA CYS A 151 9.49 7.25 -11.86
C CYS A 151 10.69 8.06 -12.36
N SER A 152 11.48 7.47 -13.25
CA SER A 152 12.73 8.04 -13.79
C SER A 152 12.80 8.04 -15.31
N GLY A 153 11.97 7.23 -15.98
CA GLY A 153 12.01 7.03 -17.44
C GLY A 153 13.08 6.01 -17.86
N ASP A 154 13.60 5.22 -16.94
CA ASP A 154 14.71 4.27 -17.15
C ASP A 154 14.25 2.84 -17.43
N PHE A 155 12.94 2.59 -17.50
CA PHE A 155 12.40 1.30 -17.94
C PHE A 155 12.81 1.02 -19.39
N SER A 156 13.19 -0.23 -19.66
CA SER A 156 13.58 -0.68 -21.00
C SER A 156 12.98 -2.06 -21.27
N GLY A 157 12.06 -2.13 -22.23
CA GLY A 157 11.49 -3.40 -22.68
C GLY A 157 12.54 -4.34 -23.27
N GLU A 158 13.55 -3.79 -23.95
CA GLU A 158 14.69 -4.55 -24.47
C GLU A 158 15.50 -5.20 -23.33
N ARG A 159 15.74 -4.47 -22.23
CA ARG A 159 16.39 -5.01 -21.04
C ARG A 159 15.56 -6.13 -20.40
N ALA A 160 14.24 -5.94 -20.28
CA ALA A 160 13.34 -6.97 -19.77
C ALA A 160 13.36 -8.23 -20.67
N ARG A 161 13.30 -8.06 -21.99
CA ARG A 161 13.42 -9.15 -22.97
C ARG A 161 14.73 -9.92 -22.84
N ARG A 162 15.87 -9.22 -22.72
CA ARG A 162 17.18 -9.87 -22.49
C ARG A 162 17.22 -10.63 -21.18
N MET A 163 16.59 -10.10 -20.12
CA MET A 163 16.48 -10.82 -18.86
C MET A 163 15.65 -12.10 -18.99
N CYS A 164 14.55 -12.09 -19.74
CA CYS A 164 13.81 -13.32 -20.07
C CYS A 164 14.70 -14.37 -20.76
N GLN A 165 15.55 -13.93 -21.70
CA GLN A 165 16.50 -14.82 -22.39
C GLN A 165 17.56 -15.39 -21.43
N THR A 166 18.08 -14.58 -20.51
CA THR A 166 19.02 -15.04 -19.48
C THR A 166 18.37 -16.05 -18.53
N LEU A 167 17.07 -15.93 -18.27
CA LEU A 167 16.27 -16.90 -17.52
C LEU A 167 15.98 -18.18 -18.33
N GLY A 168 16.41 -18.27 -19.59
CA GLY A 168 16.20 -19.44 -20.45
C GLY A 168 14.79 -19.55 -21.02
N LEU A 169 14.00 -18.47 -21.00
CA LEU A 169 12.65 -18.47 -21.55
C LEU A 169 12.70 -18.48 -23.08
N ASP A 170 11.84 -19.29 -23.70
CA ASP A 170 11.66 -19.26 -25.15
C ASP A 170 10.94 -17.97 -25.62
N GLU A 171 10.90 -17.75 -26.93
CA GLU A 171 10.32 -16.53 -27.52
C GLU A 171 8.82 -16.39 -27.25
N THR A 172 8.08 -17.51 -27.25
CA THR A 172 6.64 -17.53 -27.01
C THR A 172 6.32 -17.15 -25.56
N THR A 173 7.05 -17.74 -24.61
CA THR A 173 6.94 -17.46 -23.18
C THR A 173 7.38 -16.04 -22.88
N THR A 174 8.50 -15.58 -23.46
CA THR A 174 8.98 -14.20 -23.35
C THR A 174 7.91 -13.19 -23.80
N THR A 175 7.26 -13.45 -24.94
CA THR A 175 6.20 -12.59 -25.46
C THR A 175 5.00 -12.56 -24.52
N SER A 176 4.58 -13.72 -24.00
CA SER A 176 3.49 -13.81 -23.02
C SER A 176 3.80 -13.04 -21.73
N VAL A 177 4.99 -13.24 -21.16
CA VAL A 177 5.45 -12.54 -19.95
C VAL A 177 5.44 -11.03 -20.15
N LEU A 178 6.06 -10.54 -21.23
CA LEU A 178 6.16 -9.10 -21.47
C LEU A 178 4.79 -8.46 -21.77
N SER A 179 3.85 -9.20 -22.35
CA SER A 179 2.48 -8.71 -22.58
C SER A 179 1.68 -8.48 -21.29
N ARG A 180 2.06 -9.14 -20.19
CA ARG A 180 1.41 -9.04 -18.86
C ARG A 180 2.16 -8.12 -17.90
N LEU A 181 3.28 -7.54 -18.32
CA LEU A 181 4.01 -6.51 -17.61
C LEU A 181 3.55 -5.13 -18.10
N GLN A 182 2.67 -4.50 -17.34
CA GLN A 182 2.21 -3.14 -17.60
C GLN A 182 3.24 -2.13 -17.09
N VAL A 183 3.40 -1.02 -17.80
CA VAL A 183 4.33 0.05 -17.42
C VAL A 183 3.59 1.37 -17.43
N ILE A 184 3.69 2.12 -16.33
CA ILE A 184 3.20 3.49 -16.23
C ILE A 184 4.38 4.42 -15.94
N LEU A 185 4.34 5.62 -16.52
CA LEU A 185 5.28 6.68 -16.21
C LEU A 185 4.66 7.55 -15.12
N ALA A 186 5.39 7.79 -14.04
CA ALA A 186 4.92 8.60 -12.93
C ALA A 186 6.07 9.48 -12.43
N PHE A 187 6.18 10.69 -12.96
CA PHE A 187 7.29 11.61 -12.66
C PHE A 187 6.99 12.56 -11.51
N GLU A 188 5.70 12.80 -11.25
CA GLU A 188 5.21 13.69 -10.21
C GLU A 188 4.37 12.94 -9.17
N MET A 189 4.43 13.40 -7.92
CA MET A 189 3.76 12.73 -6.79
C MET A 189 2.23 12.67 -6.96
N ASP A 190 1.62 13.71 -7.53
CA ASP A 190 0.17 13.77 -7.72
C ASP A 190 -0.30 12.77 -8.80
N GLU A 191 0.45 12.66 -9.90
CA GLU A 191 0.18 11.65 -10.94
C GLU A 191 0.32 10.24 -10.39
N PHE A 192 1.35 10.01 -9.58
CA PHE A 192 1.58 8.73 -8.92
C PHE A 192 0.44 8.35 -7.96
N GLN A 193 -0.02 9.28 -7.12
CA GLN A 193 -1.14 9.04 -6.21
C GLN A 193 -2.45 8.76 -6.98
N ASN A 194 -2.74 9.53 -8.02
CA ASN A 194 -3.92 9.29 -8.86
C ASN A 194 -3.89 7.91 -9.54
N ALA A 195 -2.71 7.47 -9.96
CA ALA A 195 -2.53 6.12 -10.51
C ALA A 195 -2.80 5.06 -9.43
N LEU A 196 -2.24 5.20 -8.23
CA LEU A 196 -2.50 4.28 -7.11
C LEU A 196 -3.99 4.21 -6.74
N ASP A 197 -4.67 5.36 -6.65
CA ASP A 197 -6.10 5.42 -6.34
C ASP A 197 -6.93 4.68 -7.42
N SER A 198 -6.55 4.83 -8.69
CA SER A 198 -7.22 4.15 -9.81
C SER A 198 -6.99 2.63 -9.78
N ILE A 199 -5.78 2.20 -9.42
CA ILE A 199 -5.44 0.77 -9.27
C ILE A 199 -6.21 0.16 -8.11
N GLU A 200 -6.22 0.82 -6.95
CA GLU A 200 -6.95 0.37 -5.76
C GLU A 200 -8.46 0.24 -6.04
N ALA A 201 -9.04 1.19 -6.77
CA ALA A 201 -10.42 1.11 -7.23
C ALA A 201 -10.65 -0.09 -8.16
N SER A 202 -9.79 -0.31 -9.15
CA SER A 202 -9.92 -1.42 -10.09
C SER A 202 -9.78 -2.79 -9.41
N LEU A 203 -8.84 -2.93 -8.47
CA LEU A 203 -8.66 -4.16 -7.70
C LEU A 203 -9.83 -4.44 -6.74
N SER A 204 -10.49 -3.39 -6.26
CA SER A 204 -11.70 -3.52 -5.44
C SER A 204 -12.91 -3.99 -6.24
N GLU A 205 -13.03 -3.58 -7.51
CA GLU A 205 -14.09 -4.02 -8.42
C GLU A 205 -13.87 -5.45 -8.95
N ALA A 206 -12.60 -5.87 -9.07
CA ALA A 206 -12.22 -7.20 -9.49
C ALA A 206 -11.29 -7.87 -8.45
N PRO A 207 -11.84 -8.45 -7.36
CA PRO A 207 -11.04 -9.06 -6.30
C PRO A 207 -10.17 -10.22 -6.78
N ASP A 208 -10.62 -10.93 -7.82
CA ASP A 208 -9.88 -12.03 -8.47
C ASP A 208 -8.89 -11.52 -9.53
N ALA A 209 -8.59 -10.21 -9.55
CA ALA A 209 -7.64 -9.63 -10.47
C ALA A 209 -6.31 -10.38 -10.42
N SER A 210 -5.68 -10.52 -11.58
CA SER A 210 -4.44 -11.29 -11.68
C SER A 210 -3.19 -10.51 -11.30
N LEU A 211 -3.33 -9.26 -10.86
CA LEU A 211 -2.19 -8.44 -10.46
C LEU A 211 -1.51 -9.08 -9.24
N ARG A 212 -0.24 -9.43 -9.38
CA ARG A 212 0.56 -10.03 -8.29
C ARG A 212 1.69 -9.11 -7.82
N TYR A 213 2.12 -8.18 -8.67
CA TYR A 213 3.21 -7.25 -8.35
C TYR A 213 2.89 -5.82 -8.75
N ILE A 214 3.24 -4.89 -7.87
CA ILE A 214 3.41 -3.47 -8.20
C ILE A 214 4.86 -3.10 -7.89
N THR A 215 5.61 -2.65 -8.87
CA THR A 215 6.99 -2.18 -8.69
C THR A 215 7.07 -0.68 -8.87
N ILE A 216 7.67 0.03 -7.92
CA ILE A 216 7.90 1.48 -7.96
C ILE A 216 9.40 1.71 -8.07
N ASN A 217 9.85 2.21 -9.22
CA ASN A 217 11.27 2.26 -9.53
C ASN A 217 11.74 3.56 -10.20
N PRO A 218 12.71 4.26 -9.58
CA PRO A 218 12.92 4.38 -8.15
C PRO A 218 11.93 5.38 -7.53
N ILE A 219 11.48 5.21 -6.29
CA ILE A 219 10.57 6.17 -5.66
C ILE A 219 11.24 7.52 -5.32
N THR A 220 12.57 7.55 -5.29
CA THR A 220 13.36 8.71 -4.82
C THR A 220 13.04 10.03 -5.54
N PRO A 221 12.91 10.11 -6.88
CA PRO A 221 12.58 11.35 -7.58
C PRO A 221 11.24 11.95 -7.15
N LEU A 222 10.22 11.11 -6.95
CA LEU A 222 8.89 11.54 -6.48
C LEU A 222 8.94 12.23 -5.10
N LEU A 223 9.86 11.78 -4.25
CA LEU A 223 10.02 12.28 -2.90
C LEU A 223 11.04 13.43 -2.81
N ALA A 224 11.99 13.50 -3.74
CA ALA A 224 13.09 14.47 -3.69
C ALA A 224 12.62 15.93 -3.72
N GLY A 225 11.60 16.25 -4.52
CA GLY A 225 11.02 17.60 -4.58
C GLY A 225 10.26 18.01 -3.31
N GLN A 226 9.73 17.03 -2.56
CA GLN A 226 8.91 17.21 -1.37
C GLN A 226 9.74 17.28 -0.07
N ILE A 227 11.00 16.82 -0.11
CA ILE A 227 11.93 16.80 1.04
C ILE A 227 12.97 17.94 0.91
N THR A 228 12.54 19.10 0.39
CA THR A 228 13.38 20.30 0.36
C THR A 228 13.33 20.98 1.73
N GLY A 229 14.25 20.58 2.62
CA GLY A 229 14.39 21.10 3.99
C GLY A 229 13.85 20.17 5.08
N SER A 230 14.05 20.54 6.35
CA SER A 230 13.52 19.85 7.53
C SER A 230 12.00 20.01 7.69
N SER A 231 11.25 19.84 6.60
CA SER A 231 9.79 19.99 6.62
C SER A 231 9.13 18.64 6.94
N SER A 232 8.14 18.70 7.84
CA SER A 232 7.31 17.54 8.19
C SER A 232 6.45 17.04 7.02
N GLN A 233 6.27 17.87 5.98
CA GLN A 233 5.42 17.58 4.83
C GLN A 233 5.96 16.42 3.99
N GLY A 234 7.26 16.40 3.65
CA GLY A 234 7.86 15.30 2.89
C GLY A 234 7.74 13.95 3.62
N HIS A 235 7.96 13.95 4.94
CA HIS A 235 7.77 12.77 5.78
C HIS A 235 6.30 12.34 5.87
N ALA A 236 5.35 13.28 5.99
CA ALA A 236 3.92 12.99 6.02
C ALA A 236 3.46 12.35 4.70
N THR A 237 3.90 12.89 3.55
CA THR A 237 3.62 12.35 2.22
C THR A 237 4.18 10.93 2.07
N MET A 238 5.47 10.73 2.40
CA MET A 238 6.09 9.40 2.36
C MET A 238 5.33 8.39 3.22
N THR A 239 4.97 8.78 4.45
CA THR A 239 4.23 7.91 5.36
C THR A 239 2.84 7.60 4.83
N SER A 240 2.16 8.56 4.21
CA SER A 240 0.85 8.35 3.58
C SER A 240 0.92 7.36 2.42
N VAL A 241 1.90 7.54 1.53
CA VAL A 241 2.14 6.66 0.37
C VAL A 241 2.47 5.24 0.83
N MET A 242 3.44 5.07 1.74
CA MET A 242 3.82 3.74 2.23
C MET A 242 2.67 3.02 2.93
N ARG A 243 1.84 3.74 3.69
CA ARG A 243 0.62 3.16 4.27
C ARG A 243 -0.41 2.76 3.22
N GLN A 244 -0.55 3.52 2.13
CA GLN A 244 -1.45 3.15 1.03
C GLN A 244 -0.94 1.87 0.35
N LEU A 245 0.35 1.80 0.02
CA LEU A 245 0.96 0.63 -0.59
C LEU A 245 0.82 -0.63 0.30
N ALA A 246 1.03 -0.49 1.60
CA ALA A 246 0.86 -1.61 2.54
C ALA A 246 -0.58 -2.12 2.59
N ARG A 247 -1.56 -1.20 2.57
CA ARG A 247 -2.98 -1.60 2.48
C ARG A 247 -3.30 -2.29 1.16
N ILE A 248 -2.85 -1.74 0.03
CA ILE A 248 -3.07 -2.36 -1.29
C ILE A 248 -2.48 -3.79 -1.32
N ALA A 249 -1.26 -3.96 -0.80
CA ALA A 249 -0.61 -5.26 -0.71
C ALA A 249 -1.41 -6.27 0.13
N GLU A 250 -1.86 -5.84 1.32
CA GLU A 250 -2.59 -6.69 2.27
C GLU A 250 -4.01 -7.03 1.80
N ASP A 251 -4.76 -6.03 1.34
CA ASP A 251 -6.17 -6.16 0.97
C ASP A 251 -6.33 -6.95 -0.35
N HIS A 252 -5.40 -6.79 -1.30
CA HIS A 252 -5.47 -7.42 -2.62
C HIS A 252 -4.48 -8.58 -2.83
N LYS A 253 -3.78 -9.02 -1.78
CA LYS A 253 -2.89 -10.20 -1.80
C LYS A 253 -1.86 -10.12 -2.94
N LEU A 254 -1.16 -8.99 -3.00
CA LEU A 254 -0.10 -8.73 -3.98
C LEU A 254 1.16 -8.21 -3.27
N THR A 255 2.30 -8.31 -3.93
CA THR A 255 3.57 -7.78 -3.41
C THR A 255 3.87 -6.42 -4.02
N VAL A 256 4.28 -5.46 -3.20
CA VAL A 256 4.77 -4.16 -3.66
C VAL A 256 6.29 -4.11 -3.51
N LEU A 257 7.01 -3.88 -4.60
CA LEU A 257 8.45 -3.68 -4.61
C LEU A 257 8.78 -2.20 -4.75
N VAL A 258 9.50 -1.62 -3.79
CA VAL A 258 9.90 -0.21 -3.82
C VAL A 258 11.42 -0.14 -3.97
N CYS A 259 11.91 0.41 -5.07
CA CYS A 259 13.33 0.70 -5.23
C CYS A 259 13.63 2.11 -4.74
N SER A 260 14.61 2.27 -3.85
CA SER A 260 15.03 3.59 -3.36
C SER A 260 16.54 3.76 -3.47
N THR A 261 16.96 5.00 -3.70
CA THR A 261 18.37 5.39 -3.64
C THR A 261 18.55 6.37 -2.49
N PRO A 262 19.28 6.00 -1.43
CA PRO A 262 19.59 6.92 -0.35
C PRO A 262 20.43 8.07 -0.89
N ARG A 263 20.20 9.29 -0.37
CA ARG A 263 21.05 10.43 -0.66
C ARG A 263 22.38 10.21 0.05
N SER A 264 23.50 10.21 -0.66
CA SER A 264 24.81 10.19 -0.02
C SER A 264 24.98 11.46 0.79
N THR A 265 25.13 11.33 2.10
CA THR A 265 25.61 12.41 2.96
C THR A 265 27.09 12.64 2.65
N ASN A 266 27.38 13.58 1.75
CA ASN A 266 28.68 14.24 1.68
C ASN A 266 28.50 15.64 2.25
#